data_AF-A0A1L6BTF2-F1
#
_entry.id   AF-A0A1L6BTF2-F1
#
_cell.length_a   1.000
_cell.length_b   1.000
_cell.length_c   1.000
_cell.angle_alpha   90.00
_cell.angle_beta   90.00
_cell.angle_gamma   90.00
#
_symmetry.space_group_name_H-M   'P 1'
#
loop_
_entity.id
_entity.type
_entity.pdbx_description
1 polymer ?
#
loop_
_entity_poly.entity_id
_entity_poly.type
_entity_poly.pdbx_seq_one_letter_code
_entity_poly.pdbx_strand_id
1 'polypeptide(L)'
;MSRYQQPVNRQLFRSFWDMELHFLFSRLFLRYLVTWGLERTSFSHKIALTYLLNLELQTSNLFDRLALTYVLNKGLETKSLFDRLVRFYIVKRGLQTNSLFDTMARAFMHLLKRGLETNSVCDKMAFMYLRARCDEAVHKGVSVRGLGDVFDLAKVEGINLIDQNLQIISKTPMDWQTAKIAVAGRSVEAFENETTDAFRYTAELGYWTGALKRLQQLEKEAN
;
A
#
# COMPACT_ATOMS: atom_id res chain seq x y z
N MET A 1 -23.08 3.94 40.25
CA MET A 1 -22.43 4.42 39.01
C MET A 1 -22.31 3.26 38.04
N SER A 2 -23.30 3.10 37.16
CA SER A 2 -23.26 2.11 36.08
C SER A 2 -22.31 2.64 35.00
N ARG A 3 -21.18 1.96 34.78
CA ARG A 3 -20.31 2.24 33.64
C ARG A 3 -21.10 1.89 32.38
N TYR A 4 -21.47 2.89 31.59
CA TYR A 4 -22.04 2.72 30.27
C TYR A 4 -21.09 1.84 29.44
N GLN A 5 -21.36 0.55 29.35
CA GLN A 5 -20.86 -0.28 28.26
C GLN A 5 -21.53 0.25 27.01
N GLN A 6 -20.87 1.18 26.32
CA GLN A 6 -21.32 1.61 25.01
C GLN A 6 -21.42 0.36 24.14
N PRO A 7 -22.58 0.09 23.52
CA PRO A 7 -22.69 -1.04 22.61
C PRO A 7 -21.73 -0.81 21.45
N VAL A 8 -20.80 -1.76 21.26
CA VAL A 8 -19.81 -1.74 20.17
C VAL A 8 -20.28 -2.70 19.08
N ASN A 9 -20.20 -2.28 17.82
CA ASN A 9 -20.36 -3.21 16.70
C ASN A 9 -19.14 -4.15 16.66
N ARG A 10 -19.31 -5.38 17.16
CA ARG A 10 -18.22 -6.35 17.28
C ARG A 10 -17.54 -6.68 15.95
N GLN A 11 -18.29 -6.73 14.86
CA GLN A 11 -17.73 -7.05 13.54
C GLN A 11 -16.85 -5.91 13.03
N LEU A 12 -17.34 -4.68 13.11
CA LEU A 12 -16.59 -3.50 12.71
C LEU A 12 -15.35 -3.31 13.60
N PHE A 13 -15.49 -3.48 14.91
CA PHE A 13 -14.38 -3.43 15.84
C PHE A 13 -13.26 -4.40 15.44
N ARG A 14 -13.60 -5.68 15.25
CA ARG A 14 -12.62 -6.71 14.81
C ARG A 14 -11.98 -6.36 13.48
N SER A 15 -12.74 -5.81 12.53
CA SER A 15 -12.20 -5.46 11.21
C SER A 15 -11.06 -4.44 11.27
N PHE A 16 -11.11 -3.49 12.23
CA PHE A 16 -10.02 -2.53 12.46
C PHE A 16 -8.96 -3.06 13.42
N TRP A 17 -9.39 -3.75 14.47
CA TRP A 17 -8.51 -4.24 15.54
C TRP A 17 -7.55 -5.33 15.03
N ASP A 18 -8.09 -6.32 14.33
CA ASP A 18 -7.34 -7.47 13.82
C ASP A 18 -6.70 -7.19 12.45
N MET A 19 -6.68 -5.92 12.01
CA MET A 19 -6.20 -5.54 10.69
C MET A 19 -4.67 -5.74 10.58
N GLU A 20 -4.28 -6.68 9.74
CA GLU A 20 -2.88 -6.84 9.35
C GLU A 20 -2.41 -5.75 8.39
N LEU A 21 -1.24 -5.17 8.65
CA LEU A 21 -0.69 -4.06 7.87
C LEU A 21 0.21 -4.50 6.72
N HIS A 22 0.14 -5.76 6.28
CA HIS A 22 0.99 -6.26 5.20
C HIS A 22 0.84 -5.46 3.90
N PHE A 23 -0.38 -5.07 3.55
CA PHE A 23 -0.61 -4.28 2.35
C PHE A 23 -0.02 -2.88 2.45
N LEU A 24 -0.13 -2.24 3.63
CA LEU A 24 0.55 -0.97 3.92
C LEU A 24 2.06 -1.11 3.71
N PHE A 25 2.68 -2.12 4.34
CA PHE A 25 4.11 -2.32 4.22
C PHE A 25 4.54 -2.60 2.78
N SER A 26 3.80 -3.43 2.04
CA SER A 26 4.08 -3.68 0.63
C SER A 26 4.00 -2.41 -0.22
N ARG A 27 3.01 -1.54 0.02
CA ARG A 27 2.92 -0.22 -0.65
C ARG A 27 4.10 0.66 -0.30
N LEU A 28 4.47 0.77 0.98
CA LEU A 28 5.59 1.60 1.42
C LEU A 28 6.90 1.09 0.85
N PHE A 29 7.21 -0.20 0.99
CA PHE A 29 8.41 -0.79 0.42
C PHE A 29 8.48 -0.61 -1.10
N LEU A 30 7.37 -0.82 -1.82
CA LEU A 30 7.34 -0.60 -3.27
C LEU A 30 7.54 0.89 -3.62
N ARG A 31 6.98 1.81 -2.83
CA ARG A 31 7.17 3.26 -3.04
C ARG A 31 8.63 3.66 -2.79
N TYR A 32 9.25 3.14 -1.75
CA TYR A 32 10.68 3.35 -1.48
C TYR A 32 11.53 2.74 -2.58
N LEU A 33 11.22 1.53 -3.03
CA LEU A 33 11.92 0.86 -4.13
C LEU A 33 11.89 1.70 -5.41
N VAL A 34 10.71 2.21 -5.79
CA VAL A 34 10.56 3.07 -6.99
C VAL A 34 11.30 4.40 -6.80
N THR A 35 11.23 4.99 -5.61
CA THR A 35 11.77 6.34 -5.35
C THR A 35 13.29 6.32 -5.16
N TRP A 36 13.79 5.41 -4.35
CA TRP A 36 15.17 5.37 -3.86
C TRP A 36 15.99 4.21 -4.40
N GLY A 37 15.37 3.22 -5.06
CA GLY A 37 16.06 2.10 -5.68
C GLY A 37 17.15 2.55 -6.65
N LEU A 38 18.36 2.06 -6.43
CA LEU A 38 19.59 2.48 -7.13
C LEU A 38 19.63 2.13 -8.62
N GLU A 39 18.67 1.33 -9.11
CA GLU A 39 18.80 0.60 -10.37
C GLU A 39 17.55 0.73 -11.27
N ARG A 40 16.94 1.92 -11.39
CA ARG A 40 15.76 2.13 -12.26
C ARG A 40 15.98 1.71 -13.73
N THR A 41 17.23 1.73 -14.20
CA THR A 41 17.61 1.35 -15.56
C THR A 41 18.05 -0.12 -15.68
N SER A 42 18.26 -0.81 -14.56
CA SER A 42 18.72 -2.21 -14.51
C SER A 42 17.70 -3.14 -15.14
N PHE A 43 18.20 -4.08 -15.95
CA PHE A 43 17.36 -5.09 -16.59
C PHE A 43 16.67 -5.99 -15.55
N SER A 44 17.41 -6.42 -14.52
CA SER A 44 16.87 -7.24 -13.43
C SER A 44 15.74 -6.53 -12.68
N HIS A 45 15.89 -5.21 -12.47
CA HIS A 45 14.87 -4.41 -11.80
C HIS A 45 13.58 -4.34 -12.63
N LYS A 46 13.72 -4.06 -13.92
CA LYS A 46 12.60 -4.04 -14.87
C LYS A 46 11.89 -5.38 -14.95
N ILE A 47 12.64 -6.49 -14.98
CA ILE A 47 12.07 -7.84 -14.93
C ILE A 47 11.30 -8.04 -13.63
N ALA A 48 11.87 -7.71 -12.48
CA ALA A 48 11.22 -7.94 -11.18
C ALA A 48 9.91 -7.14 -11.05
N LEU A 49 9.89 -5.88 -11.47
CA LEU A 49 8.66 -5.08 -11.46
C LEU A 49 7.63 -5.58 -12.49
N THR A 50 8.09 -5.98 -13.67
CA THR A 50 7.22 -6.59 -14.70
C THR A 50 6.63 -7.90 -14.19
N TYR A 51 7.41 -8.69 -13.45
CA TYR A 51 6.96 -9.92 -12.82
C TYR A 51 5.86 -9.66 -11.80
N LEU A 52 6.06 -8.72 -10.87
CA LEU A 52 5.03 -8.30 -9.92
C LEU A 52 3.76 -7.85 -10.63
N LEU A 53 3.89 -7.03 -11.68
CA LEU A 53 2.75 -6.54 -12.43
C LEU A 53 1.95 -7.70 -13.05
N ASN A 54 2.64 -8.67 -13.66
CA ASN A 54 2.00 -9.80 -14.34
C ASN A 54 1.46 -10.88 -13.38
N LEU A 55 1.93 -10.92 -12.13
CA LEU A 55 1.48 -11.88 -11.12
C LEU A 55 0.01 -11.66 -10.75
N GLU A 56 -0.41 -10.41 -10.56
CA GLU A 56 -1.77 -10.03 -10.15
C GLU A 56 -2.59 -9.39 -11.28
N LEU A 57 -2.07 -9.42 -12.52
CA LEU A 57 -2.78 -8.85 -13.65
C LEU A 57 -4.00 -9.71 -14.02
N GLN A 58 -5.20 -9.16 -13.87
CA GLN A 58 -6.45 -9.89 -14.11
C GLN A 58 -6.68 -10.24 -15.60
N THR A 59 -6.02 -9.55 -16.53
CA THR A 59 -6.15 -9.86 -17.96
C THR A 59 -5.18 -10.98 -18.37
N SER A 60 -5.73 -11.98 -19.08
CA SER A 60 -4.97 -13.03 -19.76
C SER A 60 -4.48 -12.61 -21.15
N ASN A 61 -4.90 -11.44 -21.64
CA ASN A 61 -4.53 -10.97 -22.97
C ASN A 61 -3.07 -10.51 -23.00
N LEU A 62 -2.30 -11.11 -23.92
CA LEU A 62 -0.87 -10.82 -24.11
C LEU A 62 -0.61 -9.35 -24.48
N PHE A 63 -1.43 -8.75 -25.35
CA PHE A 63 -1.26 -7.36 -25.78
C PHE A 63 -1.59 -6.38 -24.66
N ASP A 64 -2.59 -6.67 -23.82
CA ASP A 64 -2.85 -5.87 -22.62
C ASP A 64 -1.65 -5.92 -21.66
N ARG A 65 -1.09 -7.11 -21.43
CA ARG A 65 0.13 -7.31 -20.61
C ARG A 65 1.33 -6.55 -21.16
N LEU A 66 1.57 -6.63 -22.47
CA LEU A 66 2.66 -5.93 -23.15
C LEU A 66 2.49 -4.42 -23.07
N ALA A 67 1.28 -3.91 -23.31
CA ALA A 67 0.98 -2.48 -23.22
C ALA A 67 1.23 -1.93 -21.81
N LEU A 68 0.77 -2.64 -20.77
CA LEU A 68 0.98 -2.21 -19.38
C LEU A 68 2.44 -2.34 -18.95
N THR A 69 3.13 -3.39 -19.39
CA THR A 69 4.58 -3.57 -19.17
C THR A 69 5.38 -2.47 -19.85
N TYR A 70 4.95 -2.01 -21.03
CA TYR A 70 5.57 -0.88 -21.72
C TYR A 70 5.44 0.40 -20.91
N VAL A 71 4.24 0.71 -20.42
CA VAL A 71 3.99 1.87 -19.56
C VAL A 71 4.84 1.81 -18.31
N LEU A 72 4.95 0.65 -17.67
CA LEU A 72 5.74 0.46 -16.46
C LEU A 72 7.24 0.75 -16.69
N ASN A 73 7.82 0.22 -17.77
CA ASN A 73 9.27 0.24 -17.97
C ASN A 73 9.81 1.50 -18.64
N LYS A 74 9.00 2.13 -19.49
CA LYS A 74 9.42 3.29 -20.29
C LYS A 74 8.65 4.56 -19.95
N GLY A 75 7.47 4.43 -19.34
CA GLY A 75 6.51 5.52 -19.30
C GLY A 75 5.93 5.79 -20.70
N LEU A 76 5.13 6.84 -20.79
CA LEU A 76 4.54 7.27 -22.05
C LEU A 76 4.95 8.73 -22.29
N GLU A 77 5.84 8.97 -23.25
CA GLU A 77 6.21 10.31 -23.69
C GLU A 77 5.35 10.73 -24.89
N THR A 78 4.86 11.96 -24.91
CA THR A 78 3.90 12.45 -25.93
C THR A 78 4.48 12.59 -27.34
N LYS A 79 5.81 12.51 -27.50
CA LYS A 79 6.52 12.76 -28.76
C LYS A 79 6.71 11.51 -29.63
N SER A 80 6.64 10.31 -29.07
CA SER A 80 6.88 9.05 -29.80
C SER A 80 5.59 8.51 -30.44
N LEU A 81 5.65 8.12 -31.73
CA LEU A 81 4.53 7.50 -32.43
C LEU A 81 4.09 6.20 -31.77
N PHE A 82 5.05 5.39 -31.30
CA PHE A 82 4.75 4.14 -30.60
C PHE A 82 4.04 4.40 -29.27
N ASP A 83 4.47 5.43 -28.52
CA ASP A 83 3.84 5.81 -27.25
C ASP A 83 2.39 6.28 -27.47
N ARG A 84 2.11 6.96 -28.59
CA ARG A 84 0.75 7.33 -29.00
C ARG A 84 -0.10 6.09 -29.33
N LEU A 85 0.47 5.09 -30.00
CA LEU A 85 -0.22 3.82 -30.29
C LEU A 85 -0.54 3.06 -29.01
N VAL A 86 0.42 2.95 -28.08
CA VAL A 86 0.20 2.29 -26.79
C VAL A 86 -0.85 3.04 -25.97
N ARG A 87 -0.79 4.37 -25.91
CA ARG A 87 -1.83 5.21 -25.27
C ARG A 87 -3.21 4.94 -25.88
N PHE A 88 -3.31 4.97 -27.21
CA PHE A 88 -4.57 4.71 -27.91
C PHE A 88 -5.11 3.31 -27.60
N TYR A 89 -4.24 2.30 -27.60
CA TYR A 89 -4.60 0.93 -27.26
C TYR A 89 -5.15 0.82 -25.82
N ILE A 90 -4.43 1.39 -24.84
CA ILE A 90 -4.82 1.41 -23.43
C ILE A 90 -6.19 2.06 -23.24
N VAL A 91 -6.41 3.23 -23.85
CA VAL A 91 -7.68 3.96 -23.77
C VAL A 91 -8.80 3.16 -24.42
N LYS A 92 -8.59 2.63 -25.64
CA LYS A 92 -9.58 1.85 -26.37
C LYS A 92 -9.98 0.57 -25.62
N ARG A 93 -9.04 -0.07 -24.94
CA ARG A 93 -9.26 -1.29 -24.16
C ARG A 93 -9.77 -1.02 -22.74
N GLY A 94 -9.81 0.24 -22.30
CA GLY A 94 -10.20 0.62 -20.95
C GLY A 94 -9.23 0.12 -19.88
N LEU A 95 -7.94 -0.03 -20.20
CA LEU A 95 -6.95 -0.52 -19.24
C LEU A 95 -6.66 0.55 -18.18
N GLN A 96 -6.96 0.25 -16.93
CA GLN A 96 -6.72 1.15 -15.80
C GLN A 96 -5.22 1.18 -15.45
N THR A 97 -4.51 2.18 -15.98
CA THR A 97 -3.08 2.39 -15.66
C THR A 97 -2.89 3.01 -14.28
N ASN A 98 -3.89 3.72 -13.76
CA ASN A 98 -3.84 4.35 -12.43
C ASN A 98 -3.74 3.33 -11.29
N SER A 99 -4.16 2.07 -11.51
CA SER A 99 -4.12 1.02 -10.51
C SER A 99 -2.87 0.12 -10.60
N LEU A 100 -1.92 0.40 -11.50
CA LEU A 100 -0.75 -0.47 -11.69
C LEU A 100 0.10 -0.59 -10.42
N PHE A 101 0.27 0.52 -9.70
CA PHE A 101 0.98 0.51 -8.44
C PHE A 101 0.29 -0.37 -7.40
N ASP A 102 -1.03 -0.26 -7.27
CA ASP A 102 -1.82 -1.07 -6.33
C ASP A 102 -1.84 -2.56 -6.70
N THR A 103 -1.86 -2.87 -8.01
CA THR A 103 -1.70 -4.25 -8.50
C THR A 103 -0.33 -4.81 -8.13
N MET A 104 0.75 -4.06 -8.37
CA MET A 104 2.09 -4.48 -7.97
C MET A 104 2.25 -4.59 -6.45
N ALA A 105 1.64 -3.69 -5.67
CA ALA A 105 1.70 -3.74 -4.21
C ALA A 105 0.97 -4.97 -3.66
N ARG A 106 -0.17 -5.36 -4.24
CA ARG A 106 -0.85 -6.62 -3.90
C ARG A 106 0.00 -7.83 -4.26
N ALA A 107 0.56 -7.85 -5.48
CA ALA A 107 1.47 -8.91 -5.91
C ALA A 107 2.65 -9.05 -4.95
N PHE A 108 3.23 -7.92 -4.56
CA PHE A 108 4.34 -7.89 -3.64
C PHE A 108 3.96 -8.35 -2.24
N MET A 109 2.77 -7.98 -1.75
CA MET A 109 2.23 -8.51 -0.50
C MET A 109 2.10 -10.03 -0.54
N HIS A 110 1.53 -10.59 -1.60
CA HIS A 110 1.42 -12.04 -1.76
C HIS A 110 2.78 -12.72 -1.81
N LEU A 111 3.74 -12.11 -2.51
CA LEU A 111 5.12 -12.58 -2.59
C LEU A 111 5.81 -12.53 -1.22
N LEU A 112 5.62 -11.46 -0.44
CA LEU A 112 6.17 -11.33 0.92
C LEU A 112 5.53 -12.31 1.89
N LYS A 113 4.22 -12.54 1.79
CA LYS A 113 3.50 -13.51 2.64
C LYS A 113 3.89 -14.96 2.33
N ARG A 114 4.06 -15.31 1.06
CA ARG A 114 4.42 -16.67 0.62
C ARG A 114 5.93 -16.94 0.66
N GLY A 115 6.74 -15.88 0.66
CA GLY A 115 8.20 -15.94 0.83
C GLY A 115 8.88 -17.06 0.05
N LEU A 116 9.64 -17.89 0.79
CA LEU A 116 10.36 -19.07 0.27
C LEU A 116 9.50 -20.35 0.23
N GLU A 117 8.27 -20.30 0.74
CA GLU A 117 7.38 -21.46 0.87
C GLU A 117 6.74 -21.85 -0.47
N THR A 118 6.77 -20.96 -1.45
CA THR A 118 6.40 -21.25 -2.84
C THR A 118 7.35 -22.28 -3.48
N ASN A 119 6.82 -23.18 -4.31
CA ASN A 119 7.63 -24.10 -5.12
C ASN A 119 8.18 -23.44 -6.40
N SER A 120 7.75 -22.21 -6.72
CA SER A 120 8.16 -21.50 -7.92
C SER A 120 9.55 -20.89 -7.75
N VAL A 121 10.49 -21.30 -8.61
CA VAL A 121 11.84 -20.71 -8.67
C VAL A 121 11.77 -19.22 -9.01
N CYS A 122 10.85 -18.82 -9.88
CA CYS A 122 10.65 -17.42 -10.25
C CYS A 122 10.19 -16.57 -9.06
N ASP A 123 9.24 -17.08 -8.26
CA ASP A 123 8.80 -16.38 -7.05
C ASP A 123 9.97 -16.22 -6.08
N LYS A 124 10.75 -17.29 -5.83
CA LYS A 124 11.90 -17.22 -4.91
C LYS A 124 12.94 -16.20 -5.37
N MET A 125 13.27 -16.19 -6.66
CA MET A 125 14.22 -15.23 -7.24
C MET A 125 13.69 -13.79 -7.12
N ALA A 126 12.42 -13.56 -7.48
CA ALA A 126 11.79 -12.26 -7.37
C ALA A 126 11.76 -11.79 -5.91
N PHE A 127 11.40 -12.67 -4.97
CA PHE A 127 11.37 -12.39 -3.54
C PHE A 127 12.75 -11.99 -3.01
N MET A 128 13.79 -12.79 -3.28
CA MET A 128 15.15 -12.50 -2.83
C MET A 128 15.65 -11.17 -3.41
N TYR A 129 15.46 -10.94 -4.71
CA TYR A 129 15.87 -9.72 -5.36
C TYR A 129 15.14 -8.49 -4.80
N LEU A 130 13.81 -8.52 -4.77
CA LEU A 130 12.99 -7.39 -4.34
C LEU A 130 13.21 -7.07 -2.86
N ARG A 131 13.36 -8.09 -2.01
CA ARG A 131 13.66 -7.88 -0.58
C ARG A 131 14.97 -7.13 -0.40
N ALA A 132 16.06 -7.62 -1.00
CA ALA A 132 17.37 -6.98 -0.90
C ALA A 132 17.34 -5.52 -1.41
N ARG A 133 16.61 -5.26 -2.50
CA ARG A 133 16.48 -3.92 -3.07
C ARG A 133 15.57 -3.00 -2.29
N CYS A 134 14.52 -3.52 -1.66
CA CYS A 134 13.70 -2.75 -0.73
C CYS A 134 14.52 -2.37 0.51
N ASP A 135 15.31 -3.29 1.07
CA ASP A 135 16.15 -3.01 2.25
C ASP A 135 17.16 -1.88 1.94
N GLU A 136 17.84 -1.96 0.79
CA GLU A 136 18.74 -0.91 0.29
C GLU A 136 18.01 0.43 0.06
N ALA A 137 16.84 0.39 -0.58
CA ALA A 137 16.05 1.58 -0.86
C ALA A 137 15.50 2.24 0.41
N VAL A 138 15.08 1.46 1.40
CA VAL A 138 14.64 1.95 2.71
C VAL A 138 15.81 2.58 3.44
N HIS A 139 16.95 1.89 3.52
CA HIS A 139 18.13 2.44 4.17
C HIS A 139 18.54 3.78 3.56
N LYS A 140 18.58 3.87 2.22
CA LYS A 140 18.89 5.10 1.51
C LYS A 140 17.82 6.19 1.68
N GLY A 141 16.54 5.82 1.58
CA GLY A 141 15.46 6.80 1.72
C GLY A 141 15.40 7.39 3.13
N VAL A 142 15.55 6.55 4.15
CA VAL A 142 15.61 6.98 5.55
C VAL A 142 16.86 7.81 5.83
N SER A 143 18.02 7.49 5.24
CA SER A 143 19.22 8.31 5.44
C SER A 143 19.11 9.70 4.81
N VAL A 144 18.36 9.85 3.71
CA VAL A 144 18.20 11.13 3.01
C VAL A 144 17.03 11.96 3.55
N ARG A 145 15.88 11.34 3.83
CA ARG A 145 14.64 12.03 4.23
C ARG A 145 14.26 11.84 5.70
N GLY A 146 14.96 10.97 6.41
CA GLY A 146 14.60 10.59 7.77
C GLY A 146 13.35 9.71 7.83
N LEU A 147 13.01 9.32 9.06
CA LEU A 147 11.80 8.55 9.36
C LEU A 147 10.52 9.38 9.23
N GLY A 148 10.59 10.72 9.25
CA GLY A 148 9.43 11.59 9.06
C GLY A 148 8.70 11.37 7.74
N ASP A 149 9.43 11.08 6.66
CA ASP A 149 8.83 10.75 5.36
C ASP A 149 8.05 9.42 5.42
N VAL A 150 8.57 8.42 6.13
CA VAL A 150 7.86 7.15 6.37
C VAL A 150 6.54 7.42 7.08
N PHE A 151 6.58 8.24 8.13
CA PHE A 151 5.42 8.62 8.93
C PHE A 151 4.37 9.33 8.06
N ASP A 152 4.77 10.34 7.29
CA ASP A 152 3.86 11.13 6.46
C ASP A 152 3.21 10.29 5.36
N LEU A 153 3.98 9.41 4.71
CA LEU A 153 3.45 8.48 3.71
C LEU A 153 2.44 7.50 4.33
N ALA A 154 2.77 6.93 5.47
CA ALA A 154 1.86 6.00 6.15
C ALA A 154 0.59 6.71 6.67
N LYS A 155 0.73 7.94 7.16
CA LYS A 155 -0.39 8.77 7.58
C LYS A 155 -1.38 9.04 6.46
N VAL A 156 -0.91 9.28 5.24
CA VAL A 156 -1.78 9.41 4.06
C VAL A 156 -2.54 8.10 3.79
N GLU A 157 -1.88 6.95 3.90
CA GLU A 157 -2.56 5.66 3.75
C GLU A 157 -3.59 5.41 4.86
N GLY A 158 -3.34 5.88 6.08
CA GLY A 158 -4.30 5.83 7.18
C GLY A 158 -5.54 6.71 6.94
N ILE A 159 -5.36 7.89 6.34
CA ILE A 159 -6.47 8.73 5.88
C ILE A 159 -7.30 7.98 4.83
N ASN A 160 -6.63 7.40 3.83
CA ASN A 160 -7.29 6.63 2.77
C ASN A 160 -8.08 5.45 3.32
N LEU A 161 -7.59 4.77 4.37
CA LEU A 161 -8.34 3.68 5.04
C LEU A 161 -9.73 4.16 5.48
N ILE A 162 -9.80 5.33 6.11
CA ILE A 162 -11.06 5.88 6.60
C ILE A 162 -11.95 6.29 5.45
N ASP A 163 -11.41 6.98 4.45
CA ASP A 163 -12.18 7.41 3.28
C ASP A 163 -12.78 6.22 2.51
N GLN A 164 -12.01 5.14 2.34
CA GLN A 164 -12.46 3.91 1.68
C GLN A 164 -13.57 3.18 2.45
N ASN A 165 -13.58 3.30 3.78
CA ASN A 165 -14.56 2.65 4.65
C ASN A 165 -15.66 3.61 5.12
N LEU A 166 -15.69 4.86 4.62
CA LEU A 166 -16.55 5.92 5.14
C LEU A 166 -18.03 5.52 5.16
N GLN A 167 -18.52 4.94 4.07
CA GLN A 167 -19.91 4.49 3.95
C GLN A 167 -20.29 3.44 5.01
N ILE A 168 -19.34 2.59 5.40
CA ILE A 168 -19.56 1.53 6.38
C ILE A 168 -19.53 2.12 7.79
N ILE A 169 -18.51 2.93 8.10
CA ILE A 169 -18.33 3.50 9.44
C ILE A 169 -19.37 4.58 9.76
N SER A 170 -19.92 5.28 8.76
CA SER A 170 -20.94 6.32 8.95
C SER A 170 -22.37 5.78 8.90
N LYS A 171 -22.56 4.47 8.77
CA LYS A 171 -23.88 3.87 8.57
C LYS A 171 -24.81 4.05 9.78
N THR A 172 -24.26 3.95 10.99
CA THR A 172 -25.01 4.20 12.23
C THR A 172 -24.14 4.96 13.22
N PRO A 173 -24.73 5.69 14.20
CA PRO A 173 -23.95 6.30 15.27
C PRO A 173 -23.09 5.28 16.04
N MET A 174 -23.57 4.04 16.18
CA MET A 174 -22.83 2.96 16.83
C MET A 174 -21.60 2.53 16.01
N ASP A 175 -21.73 2.44 14.68
CA ASP A 175 -20.62 2.12 13.78
C ASP A 175 -19.54 3.21 13.83
N TRP A 176 -19.97 4.47 13.88
CA TRP A 176 -19.07 5.62 13.99
C TRP A 176 -18.26 5.59 15.29
N GLN A 177 -18.94 5.43 16.44
CA GLN A 177 -18.25 5.33 17.73
C GLN A 177 -17.33 4.10 17.79
N THR A 178 -17.78 2.97 17.22
CA THR A 178 -16.97 1.74 17.16
C THR A 178 -15.67 1.96 16.38
N ALA A 179 -15.74 2.59 15.21
CA ALA A 179 -14.55 2.89 14.41
C ALA A 179 -13.59 3.81 15.16
N LYS A 180 -14.10 4.86 15.83
CA LYS A 180 -13.27 5.74 16.67
C LYS A 180 -12.57 4.99 17.80
N ILE A 181 -13.29 4.14 18.53
CA ILE A 181 -12.71 3.35 19.64
C ILE A 181 -11.62 2.41 19.11
N ALA A 182 -11.91 1.67 18.03
CA ALA A 182 -10.96 0.71 17.47
C ALA A 182 -9.68 1.40 16.94
N VAL A 183 -9.84 2.47 16.16
CA VAL A 183 -8.72 3.23 15.59
C VAL A 183 -7.92 3.94 16.69
N ALA A 184 -8.57 4.54 17.69
CA ALA A 184 -7.88 5.15 18.82
C ALA A 184 -7.06 4.10 19.60
N GLY A 185 -7.65 2.93 19.88
CA GLY A 185 -6.96 1.83 20.56
C GLY A 185 -5.75 1.34 19.77
N ARG A 186 -5.86 1.13 18.46
CA ARG A 186 -4.72 0.77 17.59
C ARG A 186 -3.65 1.86 17.53
N SER A 187 -4.05 3.12 17.58
CA SER A 187 -3.10 4.24 17.60
C SER A 187 -2.32 4.32 18.92
N VAL A 188 -2.95 3.99 20.05
CA VAL A 188 -2.28 3.86 21.36
C VAL A 188 -1.35 2.65 21.36
N GLU A 189 -1.83 1.49 20.88
CA GLU A 189 -1.03 0.27 20.80
C GLU A 189 0.22 0.46 19.93
N ALA A 190 0.09 1.12 18.77
CA ALA A 190 1.22 1.43 17.90
C ALA A 190 2.22 2.42 18.53
N PHE A 191 1.77 3.27 19.46
CA PHE A 191 2.64 4.18 20.19
C PHE A 191 3.42 3.46 21.30
N GLU A 192 2.75 2.56 22.03
CA GLU A 192 3.32 1.83 23.17
C GLU A 192 4.22 0.67 22.76
N ASN A 193 3.92 0.00 21.64
CA ASN A 193 4.68 -1.15 21.15
C ASN A 193 5.84 -0.71 20.25
N GLU A 194 6.85 -0.07 20.85
CA GLU A 194 8.10 0.23 20.14
C GLU A 194 8.78 -1.07 19.68
N THR A 195 8.96 -1.20 18.36
CA THR A 195 9.67 -2.35 17.78
C THR A 195 11.10 -1.96 17.45
N THR A 196 12.01 -2.93 17.42
CA THR A 196 13.41 -2.71 17.00
C THR A 196 13.53 -2.30 15.53
N ASP A 197 12.48 -2.54 14.72
CA ASP A 197 12.37 -2.09 13.35
C ASP A 197 11.76 -0.67 13.31
N ALA A 198 12.63 0.33 13.39
CA ALA A 198 12.24 1.74 13.40
C ALA A 198 11.41 2.15 12.16
N PHE A 199 11.61 1.50 11.00
CA PHE A 199 10.82 1.76 9.82
C PHE A 199 9.38 1.28 10.01
N ARG A 200 9.19 0.04 10.49
CA ARG A 200 7.86 -0.50 10.77
C ARG A 200 7.15 0.29 11.85
N TYR A 201 7.80 0.49 12.99
CA TYR A 201 7.24 1.27 14.09
C TYR A 201 6.72 2.63 13.60
N THR A 202 7.56 3.38 12.88
CA THR A 202 7.20 4.71 12.37
C THR A 202 6.02 4.65 11.39
N ALA A 203 6.00 3.65 10.51
CA ALA A 203 4.91 3.46 9.55
C ALA A 203 3.59 3.12 10.25
N GLU A 204 3.58 2.20 11.21
CA GLU A 204 2.36 1.83 11.95
C GLU A 204 1.80 3.02 12.73
N LEU A 205 2.69 3.74 13.43
CA LEU A 205 2.31 4.94 14.18
C LEU A 205 1.72 6.01 13.25
N GLY A 206 2.37 6.27 12.11
CA GLY A 206 1.89 7.20 11.09
C GLY A 206 0.51 6.81 10.56
N TYR A 207 0.33 5.54 10.21
CA TYR A 207 -0.92 5.00 9.68
C TYR A 207 -2.10 5.19 10.62
N TRP A 208 -2.00 4.71 11.86
CA TRP A 208 -3.10 4.82 12.82
C TRP A 208 -3.34 6.26 13.27
N THR A 209 -2.29 7.08 13.36
CA THR A 209 -2.44 8.53 13.60
C THR A 209 -3.19 9.22 12.47
N GLY A 210 -2.90 8.86 11.20
CA GLY A 210 -3.60 9.37 10.03
C GLY A 210 -5.08 9.02 10.02
N ALA A 211 -5.39 7.75 10.30
CA ALA A 211 -6.76 7.27 10.42
C ALA A 211 -7.53 8.00 11.53
N LEU A 212 -6.93 8.15 12.72
CA LEU A 212 -7.55 8.85 13.84
C LEU A 212 -7.81 10.32 13.53
N LYS A 213 -6.83 11.01 12.91
CA LYS A 213 -6.99 12.41 12.50
C LYS A 213 -8.11 12.58 11.48
N ARG A 214 -8.26 11.64 10.54
CA ARG A 214 -9.33 11.71 9.54
C ARG A 214 -10.70 11.57 10.17
N LEU A 215 -10.88 10.64 11.11
CA LEU A 215 -12.13 10.50 11.87
C LEU A 215 -12.48 11.79 12.64
N GLN A 216 -11.50 12.38 13.32
CA GLN A 216 -11.69 13.64 14.05
C GLN A 216 -12.04 14.82 13.14
N GLN A 217 -11.44 14.88 11.94
CA GLN A 217 -11.75 15.91 10.96
C GLN A 217 -13.20 15.79 10.48
N LEU A 218 -13.64 14.59 10.10
CA LEU A 218 -15.01 14.32 9.67
C LEU A 218 -16.03 14.64 10.77
N GLU A 219 -15.70 14.39 12.03
CA GLU A 219 -16.57 14.76 13.17
C GLU A 219 -16.73 16.28 13.32
N LYS A 220 -15.69 17.06 13.01
CA LYS A 220 -15.77 18.53 13.00
C LYS A 220 -16.54 19.07 11.79
N GLU A 221 -16.49 18.38 10.65
CA GLU A 221 -17.21 18.76 9.43
C GLU A 221 -18.72 18.46 9.53
N ALA A 222 -19.11 17.53 10.40
CA ALA A 222 -20.51 17.13 10.59
C ALA A 222 -21.27 17.94 11.66
N ASN A 223 -20.58 18.76 12.46
CA ASN A 223 -21.14 19.60 13.52
C ASN A 223 -21.11 21.08 13.13
#